data_AF-A0AA44Z1Y6-F1
#
_entry.id   AF-A0AA44Z1Y6-F1
#
_cell.length_a   1.000
_cell.length_b   1.000
_cell.length_c   1.000
_cell.angle_alpha   90.00
_cell.angle_beta   90.00
_cell.angle_gamma   90.00
#
_symmetry.space_group_name_H-M   'P 1'
#
loop_
_entity.id
_entity.type
_entity.pdbx_description
1 polymer ?
#
loop_
_entity_poly.entity_id
_entity_poly.type
_entity_poly.pdbx_seq_one_letter_code
_entity_poly.pdbx_strand_id
1 'polypeptide(L)'
;MSIQPRSLLSITLFAMIGASGYVSGAEQKPTSANVIRGLGERVPAGAKNISLSRLFKVYSFEKDGLKYVQINSLTDQVLTVMIVTPGAQQQLPVGSAAQTPMAIVNDENAKPLGMVTAAATCPCSSQVVYDDPYVRIVVIYGANGEYIQTVTINKQTTHEK
;
A
#
# COMPACT_ATOMS: atom_id res chain seq x y z
N MET A 1 61.78 -10.41 34.76
CA MET A 1 60.32 -10.50 34.98
C MET A 1 59.85 -9.11 35.36
N SER A 2 59.35 -8.27 34.43
CA SER A 2 57.97 -8.22 33.91
C SER A 2 56.97 -8.18 35.08
N ILE A 3 56.13 -7.15 35.28
CA ILE A 3 55.14 -6.58 34.36
C ILE A 3 54.88 -5.09 34.69
N GLN A 4 54.59 -4.31 33.64
CA GLN A 4 54.36 -2.87 33.53
C GLN A 4 52.85 -2.49 33.62
N PRO A 5 52.42 -1.21 33.50
CA PRO A 5 51.46 -0.56 34.39
C PRO A 5 50.03 -0.43 33.82
N ARG A 6 49.04 -0.13 34.67
CA ARG A 6 47.69 0.25 34.25
C ARG A 6 47.53 1.78 34.27
N SER A 7 47.64 2.35 33.07
CA SER A 7 47.18 3.69 32.72
C SER A 7 45.65 3.71 32.66
N LEU A 8 45.01 4.65 33.35
CA LEU A 8 43.58 4.95 33.23
C LEU A 8 43.45 6.23 32.40
N LEU A 9 43.05 6.09 31.14
CA LEU A 9 42.73 7.20 30.25
C LEU A 9 41.23 7.54 30.39
N SER A 10 40.94 8.77 30.83
CA SER A 10 39.60 9.35 30.91
C SER A 10 39.02 9.59 29.51
N ILE A 11 37.80 9.10 29.26
CA ILE A 11 37.05 9.33 28.03
C ILE A 11 36.14 10.56 28.24
N THR A 12 36.42 11.63 27.48
CA THR A 12 35.59 12.83 27.35
C THR A 12 34.28 12.54 26.62
N LEU A 13 33.15 12.91 27.22
CA LEU A 13 31.81 12.80 26.66
C LEU A 13 31.45 14.09 25.90
N PHE A 14 31.32 14.04 24.58
CA PHE A 14 30.77 15.12 23.76
C PHE A 14 29.23 15.02 23.75
N ALA A 15 28.55 15.98 24.37
CA ALA A 15 27.10 16.15 24.24
C ALA A 15 26.80 17.13 23.11
N MET A 16 26.39 16.62 21.93
CA MET A 16 25.75 17.43 20.90
C MET A 16 24.24 17.30 21.03
N ILE A 17 23.59 18.36 21.52
CA ILE A 17 22.13 18.49 21.49
C ILE A 17 21.76 18.98 20.08
N GLY A 18 21.48 18.04 19.18
CA GLY A 18 20.86 18.33 17.90
C GLY A 18 19.37 18.57 18.12
N ALA A 19 18.92 19.83 18.00
CA ALA A 19 17.50 20.16 17.96
C ALA A 19 16.88 19.54 16.69
N SER A 20 16.25 18.39 16.82
CA SER A 20 15.41 17.81 15.78
C SER A 20 14.19 18.72 15.59
N GLY A 21 14.21 19.56 14.56
CA GLY A 21 13.03 20.29 14.12
C GLY A 21 11.98 19.30 13.65
N TYR A 22 10.93 19.12 14.44
CA TYR A 22 9.71 18.44 13.99
C TYR A 22 9.06 19.34 12.95
N VAL A 23 9.22 19.02 11.67
CA VAL A 23 8.42 19.62 10.60
C VAL A 23 7.01 19.07 10.77
N SER A 24 6.17 19.80 11.51
CA SER A 24 4.75 19.52 11.59
C SER A 24 4.14 19.93 10.24
N GLY A 25 3.95 18.98 9.34
CA GLY A 25 3.19 19.23 8.11
C GLY A 25 1.80 19.73 8.49
N ALA A 26 1.44 20.96 8.09
CA ALA A 26 0.11 21.48 8.32
C ALA A 26 -0.91 20.58 7.62
N GLU A 27 -1.86 20.04 8.37
CA GLU A 27 -2.95 19.22 7.83
C GLU A 27 -3.81 20.12 6.93
N GLN A 28 -3.63 19.98 5.62
CA GLN A 28 -4.30 20.80 4.65
C GLN A 28 -5.73 20.29 4.49
N LYS A 29 -6.69 20.99 5.10
CA LYS A 29 -8.11 20.62 5.04
C LYS A 29 -8.55 20.49 3.58
N PRO A 30 -9.18 19.38 3.16
CA PRO A 30 -9.59 19.18 1.78
C PRO A 30 -10.54 20.31 1.32
N THR A 31 -10.22 20.95 0.21
CA THR A 31 -11.17 21.85 -0.48
C THR A 31 -12.11 21.01 -1.33
N SER A 32 -13.33 21.49 -1.60
CA SER A 32 -14.31 20.78 -2.45
C SER A 32 -13.77 20.46 -3.84
N ALA A 33 -12.89 21.30 -4.37
CA ALA A 33 -12.19 21.08 -5.64
C ALA A 33 -11.29 19.84 -5.62
N ASN A 34 -10.83 19.38 -4.45
CA ASN A 34 -9.91 18.26 -4.31
C ASN A 34 -10.60 16.95 -3.91
N VAL A 35 -11.92 16.96 -3.68
CA VAL A 35 -12.68 15.76 -3.31
C VAL A 35 -13.03 14.95 -4.58
N ILE A 36 -12.86 13.63 -4.49
CA ILE A 36 -13.37 12.67 -5.47
C ILE A 36 -14.69 12.13 -4.91
N ARG A 37 -15.82 12.47 -5.56
CA ARG A 37 -17.15 12.05 -5.10
C ARG A 37 -17.24 10.52 -5.05
N GLY A 38 -17.69 9.96 -3.92
CA GLY A 38 -17.79 8.52 -3.74
C GLY A 38 -16.52 7.85 -3.20
N LEU A 39 -15.33 8.45 -3.37
CA LEU A 39 -14.09 7.85 -2.89
C LEU A 39 -14.04 7.87 -1.36
N GLY A 40 -13.74 6.71 -0.76
CA GLY A 40 -13.78 6.49 0.68
C GLY A 40 -15.19 6.21 1.23
N GLU A 41 -16.23 6.27 0.40
CA GLU A 41 -17.58 5.90 0.82
C GLU A 41 -17.76 4.38 0.83
N ARG A 42 -18.55 3.89 1.78
CA ARG A 42 -18.89 2.46 1.90
C ARG A 42 -19.66 1.93 0.69
N VAL A 43 -20.60 2.73 0.19
CA VAL A 43 -21.41 2.44 -1.00
C VAL A 43 -21.41 3.69 -1.87
N PRO A 44 -20.42 3.84 -2.76
CA PRO A 44 -20.30 5.05 -3.57
C PRO A 44 -21.49 5.19 -4.52
N ALA A 45 -22.24 6.29 -4.39
CA ALA A 45 -23.46 6.49 -5.17
C ALA A 45 -23.15 6.56 -6.68
N GLY A 46 -23.84 5.74 -7.47
CA GLY A 46 -23.69 5.69 -8.93
C GLY A 46 -22.44 4.95 -9.43
N ALA A 47 -21.57 4.47 -8.54
CA ALA A 47 -20.42 3.65 -8.94
C ALA A 47 -20.84 2.19 -9.13
N LYS A 48 -20.42 1.58 -10.25
CA LYS A 48 -20.62 0.16 -10.51
C LYS A 48 -19.56 -0.66 -9.78
N ASN A 49 -19.98 -1.77 -9.16
CA ASN A 49 -19.01 -2.79 -8.72
C ASN A 49 -18.37 -3.45 -9.95
N ILE A 50 -17.07 -3.26 -10.12
CA ILE A 50 -16.26 -3.79 -11.22
C ILE A 50 -15.37 -4.97 -10.79
N SER A 51 -15.61 -5.52 -9.61
CA SER A 51 -14.82 -6.63 -9.07
C SER A 51 -14.92 -7.89 -9.94
N LEU A 52 -13.79 -8.54 -10.15
CA LEU A 52 -13.68 -9.89 -10.72
C LEU A 52 -13.88 -11.00 -9.66
N SER A 53 -13.94 -10.62 -8.38
CA SER A 53 -14.11 -11.52 -7.25
C SER A 53 -15.54 -11.46 -6.70
N ARG A 54 -16.03 -12.61 -6.22
CA ARG A 54 -17.28 -12.70 -5.45
C ARG A 54 -17.11 -12.39 -3.96
N LEU A 55 -15.88 -12.16 -3.49
CA LEU A 55 -15.55 -11.92 -2.08
C LEU A 55 -15.25 -10.45 -1.78
N PHE A 56 -15.07 -9.63 -2.82
CA PHE A 56 -14.74 -8.22 -2.70
C PHE A 56 -15.57 -7.40 -3.66
N LYS A 57 -15.81 -6.14 -3.30
CA LYS A 57 -16.36 -5.12 -4.18
C LYS A 57 -15.23 -4.19 -4.60
N VAL A 58 -15.22 -3.77 -5.85
CA VAL A 58 -14.21 -2.86 -6.39
C VAL A 58 -14.90 -1.73 -7.10
N TYR A 59 -14.42 -0.51 -6.87
CA TYR A 59 -14.91 0.71 -7.51
C TYR A 59 -13.72 1.50 -8.07
N SER A 60 -13.89 2.08 -9.25
CA SER A 60 -12.88 2.94 -9.87
C SER A 60 -13.35 4.38 -9.90
N PHE A 61 -12.42 5.30 -9.69
CA PHE A 61 -12.63 6.74 -9.80
C PHE A 61 -11.48 7.35 -10.58
N GLU A 62 -11.74 8.48 -11.23
CA GLU A 62 -10.72 9.21 -11.98
C GLU A 62 -10.77 10.70 -11.63
N LYS A 63 -9.59 11.29 -11.46
CA LYS A 63 -9.44 12.73 -11.23
C LYS A 63 -8.03 13.14 -11.62
N ASP A 64 -7.91 14.25 -12.35
CA ASP A 64 -6.63 14.85 -12.74
C ASP A 64 -5.67 13.87 -13.46
N GLY A 65 -6.23 12.96 -14.28
CA GLY A 65 -5.47 11.93 -15.00
C GLY A 65 -5.01 10.75 -14.14
N LEU A 66 -5.33 10.76 -12.84
CA LEU A 66 -5.07 9.65 -11.93
C LEU A 66 -6.30 8.75 -11.81
N LYS A 67 -6.04 7.44 -11.85
CA LYS A 67 -7.04 6.40 -11.64
C LYS A 67 -6.89 5.83 -10.24
N TYR A 68 -7.98 5.84 -9.52
CA TYR A 68 -8.09 5.36 -8.15
C TYR A 68 -8.94 4.10 -8.15
N VAL A 69 -8.47 3.06 -7.45
CA VAL A 69 -9.21 1.83 -7.23
C VAL A 69 -9.43 1.68 -5.74
N GLN A 70 -10.70 1.57 -5.36
CA GLN A 70 -11.14 1.30 -4.00
C GLN A 70 -11.63 -0.14 -3.90
N ILE A 71 -11.15 -0.85 -2.89
CA ILE A 71 -11.57 -2.21 -2.57
C ILE A 71 -12.39 -2.18 -1.29
N ASN A 72 -13.58 -2.75 -1.34
CA ASN A 72 -14.45 -2.94 -0.20
C ASN A 72 -14.68 -4.44 0.08
N SER A 73 -14.96 -4.75 1.34
CA SER A 73 -15.53 -6.06 1.71
C SER A 73 -16.95 -6.23 1.15
N LEU A 74 -17.51 -7.44 1.23
CA LEU A 74 -18.92 -7.67 0.90
C LEU A 74 -19.89 -6.89 1.80
N THR A 75 -19.48 -6.58 3.03
CA THR A 75 -20.23 -5.78 4.02
C THR A 75 -20.01 -4.28 3.87
N ASP A 76 -19.49 -3.84 2.71
CA ASP A 76 -19.28 -2.43 2.35
C ASP A 76 -18.27 -1.71 3.24
N GLN A 77 -17.37 -2.42 3.92
CA GLN A 77 -16.25 -1.80 4.60
C GLN A 77 -15.19 -1.44 3.57
N VAL A 78 -14.75 -0.18 3.55
CA VAL A 78 -13.61 0.24 2.73
C VAL A 78 -12.34 -0.37 3.31
N LEU A 79 -11.69 -1.25 2.55
CA LEU A 79 -10.48 -1.94 2.97
C LEU A 79 -9.26 -1.10 2.62
N THR A 80 -9.14 -0.72 1.35
CA THR A 80 -8.01 0.08 0.86
C THR A 80 -8.41 0.89 -0.37
N VAL A 81 -7.68 1.98 -0.61
CA VAL A 81 -7.76 2.80 -1.80
C VAL A 81 -6.36 2.99 -2.37
N MET A 82 -6.20 2.83 -3.67
CA MET A 82 -4.89 2.91 -4.34
C MET A 82 -5.00 3.74 -5.61
N ILE A 83 -3.95 4.49 -5.91
CA ILE A 83 -3.67 5.01 -7.24
C ILE A 83 -3.07 3.87 -8.06
N VAL A 84 -3.63 3.61 -9.24
CA VAL A 84 -3.19 2.52 -10.12
C VAL A 84 -2.65 3.00 -11.46
N THR A 85 -2.56 4.32 -11.64
CA THR A 85 -1.93 4.91 -12.83
C THR A 85 -0.44 4.51 -12.88
N PRO A 86 0.04 4.00 -14.03
CA PRO A 86 1.45 3.67 -14.21
C PRO A 86 2.39 4.82 -13.84
N GLY A 87 3.39 4.55 -13.01
CA GLY A 87 4.38 5.54 -12.55
C GLY A 87 3.94 6.38 -11.34
N ALA A 88 2.68 6.28 -10.92
CA ALA A 88 2.12 7.00 -9.77
C ALA A 88 1.45 6.07 -8.76
N GLN A 89 1.75 4.77 -8.81
CA GLN A 89 1.09 3.78 -7.95
C GLN A 89 1.41 4.03 -6.47
N GLN A 90 0.36 4.19 -5.67
CA GLN A 90 0.47 4.49 -4.26
C GLN A 90 -0.80 4.06 -3.54
N GLN A 91 -0.66 3.52 -2.32
CA GLN A 91 -1.79 3.32 -1.43
C GLN A 91 -2.11 4.62 -0.68
N LEU A 92 -3.39 4.99 -0.68
CA LEU A 92 -3.88 6.13 0.09
C LEU A 92 -4.18 5.70 1.53
N PRO A 93 -4.06 6.62 2.51
CA PRO A 93 -4.36 6.34 3.91
C PRO A 93 -5.88 6.31 4.17
N VAL A 94 -6.61 5.47 3.43
CA VAL A 94 -8.08 5.35 3.47
C VAL A 94 -8.48 3.88 3.58
N GLY A 95 -9.42 3.60 4.49
CA GLY A 95 -9.93 2.26 4.75
C GLY A 95 -9.25 1.58 5.94
N SER A 96 -9.78 0.41 6.33
CA SER A 96 -9.31 -0.33 7.51
C SER A 96 -7.90 -0.89 7.36
N ALA A 97 -7.42 -1.08 6.13
CA ALA A 97 -6.09 -1.58 5.82
C ALA A 97 -5.16 -0.48 5.28
N ALA A 98 -5.47 0.79 5.53
CA ALA A 98 -4.67 1.95 5.12
C ALA A 98 -3.19 1.88 5.53
N GLN A 99 -2.88 1.21 6.65
CA GLN A 99 -1.52 1.04 7.18
C GLN A 99 -0.87 -0.28 6.79
N THR A 100 -1.61 -1.18 6.15
CA THR A 100 -1.07 -2.45 5.68
C THR A 100 -0.30 -2.22 4.39
N PRO A 101 1.01 -2.56 4.32
CA PRO A 101 1.80 -2.30 3.13
C PRO A 101 1.25 -3.05 1.90
N MET A 102 0.95 -2.32 0.83
CA MET A 102 0.76 -2.88 -0.50
C MET A 102 2.11 -3.37 -1.06
N ALA A 103 2.11 -4.54 -1.69
CA ALA A 103 3.24 -4.98 -2.51
C ALA A 103 3.02 -4.55 -3.97
N ILE A 104 4.00 -3.89 -4.56
CA ILE A 104 4.01 -3.54 -5.99
C ILE A 104 5.01 -4.44 -6.71
N VAL A 105 4.56 -5.07 -7.80
CA VAL A 105 5.34 -6.00 -8.60
C VAL A 105 5.39 -5.47 -10.04
N ASN A 106 6.60 -5.23 -10.57
CA ASN A 106 6.82 -4.59 -11.88
C ASN A 106 7.00 -5.58 -13.06
N ASP A 107 7.02 -6.87 -12.77
CA ASP A 107 7.10 -7.96 -13.73
C ASP A 107 6.29 -9.11 -13.17
N GLU A 108 5.35 -9.65 -13.95
CA GLU A 108 4.49 -10.77 -13.52
C GLU A 108 5.30 -12.02 -13.12
N ASN A 109 6.55 -12.12 -13.57
CA ASN A 109 7.51 -13.16 -13.19
C ASN A 109 8.45 -12.73 -12.04
N ALA A 110 8.49 -11.43 -11.70
CA ALA A 110 9.26 -10.94 -10.58
C ALA A 110 8.57 -11.27 -9.27
N LYS A 111 9.22 -12.11 -8.47
CA LYS A 111 8.87 -12.22 -7.05
C LYS A 111 9.17 -10.87 -6.40
N PRO A 112 8.25 -10.26 -5.63
CA PRO A 112 8.51 -8.97 -4.98
C PRO A 112 9.81 -9.04 -4.18
N LEU A 113 10.85 -8.36 -4.68
CA LEU A 113 12.14 -8.27 -4.04
C LEU A 113 11.98 -7.39 -2.80
N GLY A 114 11.99 -8.01 -1.62
CA GLY A 114 12.14 -7.30 -0.36
C GLY A 114 11.15 -7.60 0.77
N MET A 115 10.14 -8.47 0.59
CA MET A 115 9.30 -8.96 1.70
C MET A 115 8.77 -10.40 1.47
N VAL A 116 9.67 -11.33 1.13
CA VAL A 116 9.38 -12.77 1.23
C VAL A 116 10.30 -13.38 2.29
N THR A 117 10.32 -12.79 3.49
CA THR A 117 10.96 -13.41 4.68
C THR A 117 9.89 -13.96 5.59
N ALA A 118 9.19 -14.97 5.09
CA ALA A 118 8.68 -16.11 5.83
C ALA A 118 7.94 -16.97 4.80
N ALA A 119 8.21 -18.26 4.77
CA ALA A 119 7.15 -19.21 4.46
C ALA A 119 6.12 -19.04 5.58
N ALA A 120 5.27 -18.02 5.46
CA ALA A 120 4.14 -17.89 6.34
C ALA A 120 3.33 -19.15 6.09
N THR A 121 3.21 -20.00 7.11
CA THR A 121 2.21 -21.06 7.20
C THR A 121 0.82 -20.41 7.31
N CYS A 122 0.56 -19.36 6.53
CA CYS A 122 -0.73 -18.76 6.41
C CYS A 122 -1.52 -19.67 5.48
N PRO A 123 -2.66 -20.25 5.92
CA PRO A 123 -3.68 -20.75 5.01
C PRO A 123 -4.35 -19.55 4.32
N CYS A 124 -3.54 -18.80 3.57
CA CYS A 124 -3.91 -17.63 2.82
C CYS A 124 -4.38 -18.10 1.44
N SER A 125 -5.53 -17.61 1.02
CA SER A 125 -6.00 -17.71 -0.35
C SER A 125 -5.77 -16.37 -1.06
N SER A 126 -5.77 -16.39 -2.39
CA SER A 126 -5.63 -15.18 -3.20
C SER A 126 -6.64 -15.15 -4.32
N GLN A 127 -7.14 -13.98 -4.67
CA GLN A 127 -8.01 -13.79 -5.83
C GLN A 127 -7.68 -12.50 -6.56
N VAL A 128 -7.76 -12.55 -7.89
CA VAL A 128 -7.76 -11.35 -8.72
C VAL A 128 -9.08 -10.63 -8.50
N VAL A 129 -9.02 -9.40 -8.01
CA VAL A 129 -10.22 -8.58 -7.77
C VAL A 129 -10.42 -7.55 -8.86
N TYR A 130 -9.36 -7.19 -9.58
CA TYR A 130 -9.39 -6.18 -10.64
C TYR A 130 -8.30 -6.47 -11.67
N ASP A 131 -8.63 -6.29 -12.94
CA ASP A 131 -7.70 -6.50 -14.06
C ASP A 131 -8.04 -5.51 -15.17
N ASP A 132 -7.07 -4.69 -15.56
CA ASP A 132 -7.18 -3.79 -16.71
C ASP A 132 -5.92 -3.90 -17.60
N PRO A 133 -5.79 -3.12 -18.68
CA PRO A 133 -4.62 -3.21 -19.55
C PRO A 133 -3.28 -2.92 -18.88
N TYR A 134 -3.26 -2.19 -17.76
CA TYR A 134 -2.04 -1.70 -17.12
C TYR A 134 -1.73 -2.37 -15.78
N VAL A 135 -2.76 -2.79 -15.03
CA VAL A 135 -2.58 -3.38 -13.71
C VAL A 135 -3.48 -4.58 -13.48
N ARG A 136 -2.97 -5.50 -12.67
CA ARG A 136 -3.74 -6.57 -12.04
C ARG A 136 -3.64 -6.42 -10.53
N ILE A 137 -4.78 -6.49 -9.84
CA ILE A 137 -4.82 -6.39 -8.39
C ILE A 137 -5.28 -7.72 -7.82
N VAL A 138 -4.45 -8.26 -6.93
CA VAL A 138 -4.69 -9.51 -6.21
C VAL A 138 -4.88 -9.19 -4.74
N VAL A 139 -5.96 -9.68 -4.15
CA VAL A 139 -6.16 -9.64 -2.71
C VAL A 139 -5.78 -10.99 -2.12
N ILE A 140 -4.90 -10.95 -1.12
CA ILE A 140 -4.57 -12.07 -0.24
C ILE A 140 -5.50 -12.00 0.97
N TYR A 141 -6.14 -13.12 1.30
CA TYR A 141 -7.10 -13.22 2.38
C TYR A 141 -6.96 -14.52 3.17
N GLY A 142 -7.34 -14.50 4.44
CA GLY A 142 -7.28 -15.67 5.33
C GLY A 142 -8.43 -16.65 5.08
N ALA A 143 -8.41 -17.79 5.77
CA ALA A 143 -9.40 -18.87 5.63
C ALA A 143 -10.87 -18.42 5.81
N ASN A 144 -11.11 -17.33 6.55
CA ASN A 144 -12.44 -16.77 6.81
C ASN A 144 -12.83 -15.62 5.86
N GLY A 145 -12.07 -15.36 4.80
CA GLY A 145 -12.29 -14.21 3.90
C GLY A 145 -11.76 -12.88 4.46
N GLU A 146 -11.02 -12.91 5.57
CA GLU A 146 -10.38 -11.73 6.16
C GLU A 146 -9.33 -11.17 5.21
N TYR A 147 -9.40 -9.87 4.92
CA TYR A 147 -8.39 -9.17 4.13
C TYR A 147 -7.04 -9.19 4.85
N ILE A 148 -5.98 -9.60 4.14
CA ILE A 148 -4.61 -9.60 4.68
C ILE A 148 -3.77 -8.56 3.95
N GLN A 149 -3.74 -8.59 2.62
CA GLN A 149 -2.87 -7.71 1.84
C GLN A 149 -3.40 -7.57 0.41
N THR A 150 -3.03 -6.47 -0.23
CA THR A 150 -3.18 -6.28 -1.67
C THR A 150 -1.81 -6.30 -2.36
N VAL A 151 -1.74 -7.04 -3.46
CA VAL A 151 -0.61 -7.07 -4.39
C VAL A 151 -1.06 -6.44 -5.70
N THR A 152 -0.32 -5.42 -6.14
CA THR A 152 -0.54 -4.76 -7.42
C THR A 152 0.56 -5.19 -8.38
N ILE A 153 0.17 -5.81 -9.48
CA ILE A 153 1.06 -6.30 -10.53
C ILE A 153 0.91 -5.35 -11.73
N ASN A 154 1.99 -4.67 -12.07
CA ASN A 154 2.04 -3.83 -13.26
C ASN A 154 2.25 -4.72 -14.49
N LYS A 155 1.36 -4.58 -15.47
CA LYS A 155 1.51 -5.21 -16.76
C LYS A 155 2.43 -4.31 -17.57
N GLN A 156 3.58 -4.83 -17.97
CA GLN A 156 4.43 -4.08 -18.90
C GLN A 156 3.66 -3.94 -20.21
N THR A 157 3.45 -2.71 -20.65
CA THR A 157 3.19 -2.47 -22.07
C THR A 157 4.50 -2.75 -22.78
N THR A 158 4.60 -3.92 -23.42
CA THR A 158 5.68 -4.22 -24.36
C THR A 158 5.66 -3.13 -25.42
N HIS A 159 6.46 -2.09 -25.24
CA HIS A 159 6.87 -1.25 -26.35
C HIS A 159 7.89 -2.08 -27.12
N GLU A 160 7.38 -3.00 -27.96
CA GLU A 160 8.17 -3.58 -29.03
C GLU A 160 8.57 -2.41 -29.93
N LYS A 161 9.88 -2.20 -30.01
CA LYS A 161 10.52 -1.12 -30.77
C LYS A 161 10.75 -1.56 -32.20
#